data_AF-A0A1X6ZE08-F1
#
_entry.id   AF-A0A1X6ZE08-F1
#
_cell.length_a   1.000
_cell.length_b   1.000
_cell.length_c   1.000
_cell.angle_alpha   90.00
_cell.angle_beta   90.00
_cell.angle_gamma   90.00
#
_symmetry.space_group_name_H-M   'P 1'
#
loop_
_entity.id
_entity.type
_entity.pdbx_description
1 polymer ?
#
loop_
_entity_poly.entity_id
_entity_poly.type
_entity_poly.pdbx_seq_one_letter_code
_entity_poly.pdbx_strand_id
1 'polypeptide(L)'
;MSTAFSGEPAAARRRKRAETLRKRALSPLRILTMVLMLPVTTIGIAVGVYLRTSEFEREEATVHLIALAGCSAVESFVRGPFYEGQPGYHRRNDPDGDGIACGAPVPSPVQDTPPKQAEVPASRTVGNAKFLRP
;
A
#
# COMPACT_ATOMS: atom_id res chain seq x y z
N MET A 1 29.45 -15.65 76.08
CA MET A 1 29.31 -15.59 74.61
C MET A 1 27.95 -16.16 74.26
N SER A 2 26.98 -15.31 73.91
CA SER A 2 25.62 -15.73 73.54
C SER A 2 25.35 -15.22 72.12
N THR A 3 25.29 -16.14 71.16
CA THR A 3 25.00 -15.85 69.75
C THR A 3 23.49 -15.88 69.56
N ALA A 4 22.86 -14.70 69.55
CA ALA A 4 21.45 -14.55 69.21
C ALA A 4 21.27 -14.83 67.71
N PHE A 5 20.66 -15.98 67.38
CA PHE A 5 20.26 -16.32 66.02
C PHE A 5 18.98 -15.55 65.67
N SER A 6 19.11 -14.34 65.13
CA SER A 6 18.00 -13.53 64.64
C SER A 6 17.43 -14.14 63.36
N GLY A 7 16.52 -15.10 63.49
CA GLY A 7 15.76 -15.63 62.36
C GLY A 7 14.81 -14.56 61.79
N GLU A 8 15.02 -14.14 60.54
CA GLU A 8 14.09 -13.22 59.86
C GLU A 8 12.64 -13.72 59.96
N PRO A 9 11.67 -12.86 60.31
CA PRO A 9 10.27 -13.24 60.47
C PRO A 9 9.75 -13.83 59.15
N ALA A 10 9.04 -14.95 59.23
CA ALA A 10 8.54 -15.68 58.05
C ALA A 10 7.72 -14.79 57.08
N ALA A 11 7.06 -13.75 57.61
CA ALA A 11 6.34 -12.73 56.84
C ALA A 11 7.27 -11.91 55.92
N ALA A 12 8.48 -11.54 56.36
CA ALA A 12 9.43 -10.79 55.54
C ALA A 12 9.94 -11.62 54.36
N ARG A 13 10.20 -12.92 54.58
CA ARG A 13 10.59 -13.87 53.51
C ARG A 13 9.48 -14.05 52.47
N ARG A 14 8.21 -14.13 52.90
CA ARG A 14 7.06 -14.20 51.99
C ARG A 14 6.90 -12.93 51.15
N ARG A 15 7.08 -11.73 51.75
CA ARG A 15 7.04 -10.45 51.04
C ARG A 15 8.15 -10.31 49.99
N LYS A 16 9.40 -10.67 50.33
CA LYS A 16 10.54 -10.69 49.37
C LYS A 16 10.30 -11.62 48.18
N ARG A 17 9.68 -12.79 48.40
CA ARG A 17 9.28 -13.70 47.31
C ARG A 17 8.19 -13.10 46.43
N ALA A 18 7.19 -12.45 47.02
CA ALA A 18 6.14 -11.78 46.27
C ALA A 18 6.68 -10.61 45.42
N GLU A 19 7.63 -9.83 45.94
CA GLU A 19 8.26 -8.73 45.20
C GLU A 19 9.14 -9.21 44.04
N THR A 20 9.89 -10.29 44.22
CA THR A 20 10.68 -10.89 43.12
C THR A 20 9.79 -11.49 42.04
N LEU A 21 8.67 -12.11 42.42
CA LEU A 21 7.65 -12.57 41.46
C LEU A 21 6.98 -11.39 40.74
N ARG A 22 6.64 -10.30 41.44
CA ARG A 22 6.08 -9.08 40.84
C ARG A 22 7.04 -8.42 39.86
N LYS A 23 8.34 -8.30 40.20
CA LYS A 23 9.37 -7.75 39.30
C LYS A 23 9.56 -8.59 38.04
N ARG A 24 9.42 -9.92 38.13
CA ARG A 24 9.44 -10.82 36.97
C ARG A 24 8.17 -10.76 36.13
N ALA A 25 7.01 -10.61 36.77
CA ALA A 25 5.72 -10.52 36.09
C ALA A 25 5.53 -9.18 35.38
N LEU A 26 5.92 -8.08 36.03
CA LEU A 26 5.87 -6.70 35.52
C LEU A 26 7.22 -6.26 34.93
N SER A 27 7.96 -7.22 34.34
CA SER A 27 9.17 -6.89 33.59
C SER A 27 8.80 -5.93 32.46
N PRO A 28 9.38 -4.72 32.39
CA PRO A 28 9.04 -3.72 31.37
C PRO A 28 9.30 -4.25 29.96
N LEU A 29 10.33 -5.09 29.79
CA LEU A 29 10.59 -5.79 28.54
C LEU A 29 9.44 -6.74 28.17
N ARG A 30 8.90 -7.47 29.16
CA ARG A 30 7.80 -8.43 28.90
C ARG A 30 6.51 -7.70 28.52
N ILE A 31 6.21 -6.60 29.20
CA ILE A 31 5.08 -5.73 28.86
C ILE A 31 5.28 -5.16 27.44
N LEU A 32 6.47 -4.62 27.14
CA LEU A 32 6.80 -4.13 25.80
C LEU A 32 6.61 -5.23 24.73
N THR A 33 7.09 -6.45 24.99
CA THR A 33 6.90 -7.57 24.06
C THR A 33 5.43 -7.94 23.90
N MET A 34 4.63 -7.97 24.97
CA MET A 34 3.19 -8.25 24.88
C MET A 34 2.46 -7.17 24.07
N VAL A 35 2.78 -5.90 24.33
CA VAL A 35 2.21 -4.76 23.59
C VAL A 35 2.59 -4.81 22.12
N LEU A 36 3.82 -5.19 21.78
CA LEU A 36 4.29 -5.29 20.40
C LEU A 36 3.73 -6.52 19.67
N MET A 37 3.49 -7.64 20.38
CA MET A 37 2.88 -8.83 19.79
C MET A 37 1.40 -8.64 19.44
N LEU A 38 0.72 -7.72 20.12
CA LEU A 38 -0.71 -7.45 19.88
C LEU A 38 -0.99 -6.94 18.45
N PRO A 39 -0.36 -5.86 17.93
CA PRO A 39 -0.57 -5.44 16.55
C PRO A 39 -0.05 -6.48 15.55
N VAL A 40 1.06 -7.16 15.84
CA VAL A 40 1.63 -8.19 14.94
C VAL A 40 0.64 -9.34 14.73
N THR A 41 0.08 -9.89 15.82
CA THR A 41 -0.92 -10.96 15.72
C THR A 41 -2.20 -10.49 15.04
N THR A 42 -2.66 -9.27 15.32
CA THR A 42 -3.83 -8.66 14.67
C THR A 42 -3.62 -8.53 13.16
N ILE A 43 -2.47 -8.00 12.72
CA ILE A 43 -2.11 -7.88 11.30
C ILE A 43 -2.05 -9.25 10.65
N GLY A 44 -1.39 -10.23 11.28
CA GLY A 44 -1.28 -11.58 10.73
C GLY A 44 -2.64 -12.24 10.51
N ILE A 45 -3.58 -12.09 11.46
CA ILE A 45 -4.95 -12.59 11.31
C ILE A 45 -5.67 -11.84 10.19
N ALA A 46 -5.59 -10.51 10.14
CA ALA A 46 -6.25 -9.71 9.11
C ALA A 46 -5.77 -10.08 7.69
N VAL A 47 -4.46 -10.23 7.49
CA VAL A 47 -3.87 -10.67 6.22
C VAL A 47 -4.34 -12.08 5.87
N GLY A 48 -4.31 -13.00 6.84
CA GLY A 48 -4.75 -14.39 6.62
C GLY A 48 -6.23 -14.50 6.23
N VAL A 49 -7.10 -13.71 6.88
CA VAL A 49 -8.52 -13.62 6.52
C VAL A 49 -8.68 -13.04 5.12
N TYR A 50 -8.04 -11.92 4.83
CA TYR A 50 -8.11 -11.25 3.52
C TYR A 50 -7.71 -12.20 2.38
N LEU A 51 -6.58 -12.89 2.50
CA LEU A 51 -6.11 -13.83 1.47
C LEU A 51 -7.03 -15.05 1.28
N ARG A 52 -7.83 -15.40 2.29
CA ARG A 52 -8.76 -16.53 2.23
C ARG A 52 -10.12 -16.14 1.67
N THR A 53 -10.56 -14.90 1.90
CA THR A 53 -11.88 -14.41 1.50
C THR A 53 -11.85 -13.57 0.22
N SER A 54 -10.65 -13.24 -0.29
CA SER A 54 -10.50 -12.50 -1.54
C SER A 54 -11.09 -13.28 -2.72
N GLU A 55 -11.67 -12.54 -3.67
CA GLU A 55 -12.15 -13.05 -4.96
C GLU A 55 -11.01 -13.34 -5.95
N PHE A 56 -9.82 -12.79 -5.69
CA PHE A 56 -8.63 -12.95 -6.52
C PHE A 56 -7.87 -14.22 -6.18
N GLU A 57 -7.02 -14.69 -7.11
CA GLU A 57 -6.05 -15.73 -6.77
C GLU A 57 -5.10 -15.24 -5.67
N ARG A 58 -4.50 -16.15 -4.90
CA ARG A 58 -3.68 -15.76 -3.72
C ARG A 58 -2.52 -14.84 -4.10
N GLU A 59 -1.92 -15.07 -5.26
CA GLU A 59 -0.83 -14.25 -5.78
C GLU A 59 -1.33 -12.84 -6.13
N GLU A 60 -2.43 -12.75 -6.86
CA GLU A 60 -3.11 -11.51 -7.22
C GLU A 60 -3.62 -10.72 -6.01
N ALA A 61 -4.22 -11.40 -5.03
CA ALA A 61 -4.65 -10.80 -3.77
C ALA A 61 -3.44 -10.21 -3.00
N THR A 62 -2.29 -10.88 -3.06
CA THR A 62 -1.06 -10.37 -2.45
C THR A 62 -0.58 -9.10 -3.16
N VAL A 63 -0.59 -9.07 -4.50
CA VAL A 63 -0.29 -7.87 -5.29
C VAL A 63 -1.24 -6.73 -4.95
N HIS A 64 -2.54 -7.02 -4.89
CA HIS A 64 -3.56 -6.03 -4.51
C HIS A 64 -3.32 -5.51 -3.07
N LEU A 65 -2.98 -6.36 -2.12
CA LEU A 65 -2.67 -5.94 -0.75
C LEU A 65 -1.41 -5.07 -0.67
N ILE A 66 -0.34 -5.42 -1.40
CA ILE A 66 0.89 -4.64 -1.44
C ILE A 66 0.64 -3.28 -2.10
N ALA A 67 -0.12 -3.24 -3.18
CA ALA A 67 -0.47 -1.99 -3.86
C ALA A 67 -1.25 -1.03 -2.96
N LEU A 68 -1.98 -1.51 -1.95
CA LEU A 68 -2.64 -0.64 -0.96
C LEU A 68 -1.64 0.22 -0.17
N ALA A 69 -0.39 -0.25 -0.02
CA ALA A 69 0.71 0.49 0.59
C ALA A 69 1.34 1.54 -0.35
N GLY A 70 1.08 1.45 -1.65
CA GLY A 70 1.48 2.43 -2.67
C GLY A 70 2.17 1.82 -3.88
N CYS A 71 2.31 2.62 -4.94
CA CYS A 71 2.93 2.19 -6.20
C CYS A 71 4.39 1.75 -6.03
N SER A 72 5.20 2.50 -5.26
CA SER A 72 6.59 2.12 -5.01
C SER A 72 6.75 0.78 -4.29
N ALA A 73 5.76 0.40 -3.48
CA ALA A 73 5.77 -0.86 -2.74
C ALA A 73 5.47 -2.06 -3.65
N VAL A 74 4.55 -1.90 -4.61
CA VAL A 74 4.19 -2.99 -5.53
C VAL A 74 5.15 -3.11 -6.70
N GLU A 75 5.72 -2.00 -7.18
CA GLU A 75 6.68 -1.98 -8.30
C GLU A 75 7.95 -2.79 -8.05
N SER A 76 8.35 -2.99 -6.79
CA SER A 76 9.47 -3.87 -6.45
C SER A 76 9.19 -5.36 -6.68
N PHE A 77 7.92 -5.73 -6.86
CA PHE A 77 7.47 -7.09 -7.13
C PHE A 77 6.92 -7.25 -8.55
N VAL A 78 6.00 -6.36 -8.93
CA VAL A 78 5.30 -6.39 -10.22
C VAL A 78 5.14 -4.96 -10.74
N ARG A 79 5.55 -4.72 -11.98
CA ARG A 79 5.31 -3.44 -12.65
C ARG A 79 3.86 -3.35 -13.12
N GLY A 80 3.23 -2.20 -12.92
CA GLY A 80 1.92 -1.86 -13.50
C GLY A 80 2.01 -1.66 -15.03
N PRO A 81 0.93 -1.15 -15.67
CA PRO A 81 -0.26 -0.52 -15.08
C PRO A 81 -1.26 -1.51 -14.45
N PHE A 82 -1.97 -1.06 -13.42
CA PHE A 82 -3.12 -1.77 -12.85
C PHE A 82 -4.41 -1.03 -13.21
N TYR A 83 -5.36 -1.76 -13.81
CA TYR A 83 -6.62 -1.19 -14.27
C TYR A 83 -7.71 -1.31 -13.20
N GLU A 84 -8.67 -0.40 -13.22
CA GLU A 84 -9.83 -0.46 -12.33
C GLU A 84 -10.52 -1.84 -12.36
N GLY A 85 -10.79 -2.37 -11.17
CA GLY A 85 -11.37 -3.71 -10.99
C GLY A 85 -10.36 -4.86 -11.03
N GLN A 86 -9.09 -4.61 -11.38
CA GLN A 86 -8.04 -5.63 -11.40
C GLN A 86 -7.24 -5.67 -10.09
N PRO A 87 -6.60 -6.82 -9.79
CA PRO A 87 -5.59 -6.90 -8.74
C PRO A 87 -4.52 -5.81 -8.88
N GLY A 88 -4.13 -5.19 -7.77
CA GLY A 88 -3.15 -4.10 -7.76
C GLY A 88 -3.74 -2.70 -7.94
N TYR A 89 -4.97 -2.54 -8.46
CA TYR A 89 -5.59 -1.23 -8.56
C TYR A 89 -6.16 -0.78 -7.21
N HIS A 90 -5.84 0.45 -6.83
CA HIS A 90 -6.49 1.16 -5.74
C HIS A 90 -6.72 2.60 -6.15
N ARG A 91 -7.92 3.15 -5.89
CA ARG A 91 -8.23 4.56 -6.16
C ARG A 91 -7.23 5.55 -5.54
N ARG A 92 -6.59 5.21 -4.41
CA ARG A 92 -5.55 6.06 -3.80
C ARG A 92 -4.27 6.20 -4.65
N ASN A 93 -4.06 5.27 -5.57
CA ASN A 93 -2.91 5.22 -6.47
C ASN A 93 -3.27 5.72 -7.89
N ASP A 94 -4.51 6.17 -8.09
CA ASP A 94 -5.04 6.77 -9.32
C ASP A 94 -5.52 8.20 -8.99
N PRO A 95 -4.59 9.17 -8.87
CA PRO A 95 -4.91 10.53 -8.45
C PRO A 95 -5.65 11.34 -9.53
N ASP A 96 -5.48 10.97 -10.80
CA ASP A 96 -6.14 11.57 -11.96
C ASP A 96 -7.50 10.94 -12.30
N GLY A 97 -7.78 9.75 -11.79
CA GLY A 97 -9.07 9.08 -11.89
C GLY A 97 -9.35 8.53 -13.29
N ASP A 98 -8.31 8.18 -14.05
CA ASP A 98 -8.43 7.64 -15.40
C ASP A 98 -8.65 6.12 -15.41
N GLY A 99 -8.66 5.49 -14.23
CA GLY A 99 -8.82 4.06 -14.04
C GLY A 99 -7.50 3.29 -14.15
N ILE A 100 -6.35 3.97 -14.16
CA ILE A 100 -5.01 3.38 -14.30
C ILE A 100 -4.13 3.76 -13.11
N ALA A 101 -3.84 2.79 -12.25
CA ALA A 101 -2.90 2.96 -11.13
C ALA A 101 -1.50 2.46 -11.48
N CYS A 102 -0.48 3.13 -10.93
CA CYS A 102 0.93 2.73 -11.00
C CYS A 102 1.43 2.44 -12.44
N GLY A 103 0.93 3.20 -13.41
CA GLY A 103 1.46 3.18 -14.76
C GLY A 103 2.90 3.68 -14.78
N ALA A 104 3.77 3.06 -15.58
CA ALA A 104 4.98 3.74 -16.01
C ALA A 104 4.57 5.08 -16.64
N PRO A 105 5.37 6.15 -16.52
CA PRO A 105 5.16 7.32 -17.37
C PRO A 105 5.33 6.85 -18.80
N VAL A 106 4.21 6.47 -19.45
CA VAL A 106 4.14 6.51 -20.89
C VAL A 106 4.47 7.97 -21.17
N PRO A 107 5.56 8.29 -21.90
CA PRO A 107 5.67 9.64 -22.43
C PRO A 107 4.36 9.83 -23.18
N SER A 108 3.46 10.65 -22.62
CA SER A 108 2.27 11.04 -23.32
C SER A 108 2.78 11.43 -24.70
N PRO A 109 2.30 10.83 -25.81
CA PRO A 109 2.54 11.47 -27.07
C PRO A 109 2.02 12.88 -26.81
N VAL A 110 2.95 13.84 -26.86
CA VAL A 110 2.62 15.25 -26.90
C VAL A 110 1.42 15.28 -27.80
N GLN A 111 0.27 15.72 -27.27
CA GLN A 111 -0.82 16.04 -28.15
C GLN A 111 -0.19 17.06 -29.08
N ASP A 112 0.20 16.60 -30.27
CA ASP A 112 0.40 17.44 -31.42
C ASP A 112 -0.99 18.04 -31.60
N THR A 113 -1.28 19.10 -30.85
CA THR A 113 -2.16 20.15 -31.30
C THR A 113 -1.67 20.41 -32.71
N PRO A 114 -2.42 20.01 -33.75
CA PRO A 114 -2.03 20.41 -35.09
C PRO A 114 -1.91 21.93 -35.02
N PRO A 115 -0.82 22.53 -35.51
CA PRO A 115 -0.70 23.97 -35.52
C PRO A 115 -1.96 24.47 -36.20
N LYS A 116 -2.73 25.28 -35.47
CA LYS A 116 -3.94 25.96 -35.90
C LYS A 116 -3.66 26.48 -37.30
N GLN A 117 -4.14 25.75 -38.31
CA GLN A 117 -3.92 26.09 -39.71
C GLN A 117 -4.57 27.45 -39.88
N ALA A 118 -3.73 28.46 -40.08
CA ALA A 118 -4.17 29.76 -40.49
C ALA A 118 -5.06 29.55 -41.73
N GLU A 119 -6.28 30.02 -41.59
CA GLU A 119 -7.34 30.03 -42.57
C GLU A 119 -6.81 30.55 -43.91
N VAL A 120 -6.70 29.66 -44.90
CA VAL A 120 -6.51 30.03 -46.31
C VAL A 120 -7.85 29.80 -47.00
N PRO A 121 -8.48 30.83 -47.60
CA PRO A 121 -9.79 30.68 -48.18
C PRO A 121 -9.75 29.79 -49.43
N ALA A 122 -10.78 28.94 -49.53
CA ALA A 122 -10.96 27.88 -50.51
C ALA A 122 -10.67 28.27 -51.97
N SER A 123 -9.74 27.57 -52.62
CA SER A 123 -9.66 27.57 -54.09
C SER A 123 -10.68 26.59 -54.65
N ARG A 124 -11.82 27.13 -55.10
CA ARG A 124 -12.88 26.42 -55.82
C ARG A 124 -12.35 25.95 -57.19
N THR A 125 -12.11 24.67 -57.34
CA THR A 125 -11.81 24.03 -58.63
C THR A 125 -13.02 24.13 -59.54
N VAL A 126 -12.96 24.95 -60.60
CA VAL A 126 -13.94 24.98 -61.69
C VAL A 126 -13.31 24.37 -62.94
N GLY A 127 -13.92 23.30 -63.43
CA GLY A 127 -13.48 22.57 -64.61
C GLY A 127 -13.56 23.41 -65.88
N ASN A 128 -12.56 23.27 -66.75
CA ASN A 128 -12.45 23.96 -68.02
C ASN A 128 -13.67 23.67 -68.92
N ALA A 129 -14.59 24.64 -69.02
CA ALA A 129 -15.58 24.70 -70.07
C ALA A 129 -14.94 25.18 -71.38
N LYS A 130 -15.28 24.50 -72.48
CA LYS A 130 -14.81 24.75 -73.85
C LYS A 130 -15.10 26.18 -74.32
N PHE A 131 -14.07 26.91 -74.72
CA PHE A 131 -14.22 28.15 -75.49
C PHE A 131 -14.32 27.83 -76.99
N LEU A 132 -15.47 28.14 -77.60
CA LEU A 132 -15.67 28.22 -79.04
C LEU A 132 -15.17 29.61 -79.53
N ARG A 133 -14.34 29.64 -80.58
CA ARG A 133 -13.90 30.87 -81.25
C ARG A 133 -14.96 31.36 -82.24
N PRO A 134 -15.24 32.68 -82.30
CA PRO A 134 -15.59 33.39 -83.52
C PRO A 134 -14.34 33.97 -84.20
#